data_AF-A0A7W0JSZ5-F1
#
_entry.id   AF-A0A7W0JSZ5-F1
#
_cell.length_a   1.000
_cell.length_b   1.000
_cell.length_c   1.000
_cell.angle_alpha   90.00
_cell.angle_beta   90.00
_cell.angle_gamma   90.00
#
_symmetry.space_group_name_H-M   'P 1'
#
loop_
_entity.id
_entity.type
_entity.pdbx_description
1 polymer ?
#
loop_
_entity_poly.entity_id
_entity_poly.type
_entity_poly.pdbx_seq_one_letter_code
_entity_poly.pdbx_strand_id
1 'polypeptide(L)'
;MKHSHPIRFLTTLMIAGLPATPVMTQNPAQERAANLRQQLAEVQTKQTELETRLQQLEEDLKPENIEKGLAGIGSTRPEELREQRRRQLEIEKKSVQTRLDQLATSRTRLETGIVQADAAAYQSSAGAHAGGTNKEAATKQPISANPVSVISPTVPRRARRGNKNKPRPRRIRRRA
;
A
#
# COMPACT_ATOMS: atom_id res chain seq x y z
N MET A 1 69.45 -15.34 -10.86
CA MET A 1 70.03 -16.46 -10.10
C MET A 1 68.96 -16.98 -9.15
N LYS A 2 68.68 -18.28 -9.27
CA LYS A 2 67.67 -19.02 -8.51
C LYS A 2 68.33 -19.53 -7.24
N HIS A 3 67.84 -19.19 -6.06
CA HIS A 3 68.19 -19.89 -4.82
C HIS A 3 66.93 -20.56 -4.29
N SER A 4 66.86 -21.84 -4.64
CA SER A 4 66.03 -22.85 -4.01
C SER A 4 66.75 -23.30 -2.76
N HIS A 5 66.05 -23.42 -1.63
CA HIS A 5 66.22 -24.57 -0.74
C HIS A 5 64.91 -24.90 0.01
N PRO A 6 64.72 -26.19 0.36
CA PRO A 6 63.46 -26.79 0.75
C PRO A 6 63.46 -27.18 2.25
N ILE A 7 62.49 -28.04 2.64
CA ILE A 7 62.45 -28.89 3.86
C ILE A 7 61.72 -28.20 5.04
N ARG A 8 60.77 -28.81 5.77
CA ARG A 8 59.84 -29.95 5.64
C ARG A 8 59.20 -30.07 7.05
N PHE A 9 57.93 -30.48 7.10
CA PHE A 9 57.19 -31.02 8.25
C PHE A 9 56.96 -30.12 9.48
N LEU A 10 55.69 -29.91 9.86
CA LEU A 10 55.06 -30.72 10.89
C LEU A 10 53.55 -30.41 10.98
N THR A 11 52.76 -31.46 10.84
CA THR A 11 51.33 -31.57 11.11
C THR A 11 50.97 -31.18 12.55
N THR A 12 49.97 -30.32 12.75
CA THR A 12 49.06 -30.42 13.91
C THR A 12 47.65 -29.95 13.55
N LEU A 13 46.80 -30.96 13.36
CA LEU A 13 45.36 -31.00 13.55
C LEU A 13 44.87 -30.04 14.65
N MET A 14 44.05 -29.04 14.29
CA MET A 14 43.13 -28.38 15.22
C MET A 14 41.76 -28.19 14.55
N ILE A 15 40.97 -29.24 14.70
CA ILE A 15 39.58 -29.23 15.17
C ILE A 15 38.68 -28.14 14.57
N ALA A 16 37.82 -28.63 13.68
CA ALA A 16 36.60 -28.00 13.22
C ALA A 16 35.76 -27.45 14.38
N GLY A 17 35.59 -26.13 14.40
CA GLY A 17 34.50 -25.46 15.08
C GLY A 17 33.68 -24.71 14.04
N LEU A 18 32.75 -25.39 13.36
CA LEU A 18 31.67 -24.69 12.68
C LEU A 18 30.85 -24.00 13.78
N PRO A 19 30.73 -22.66 13.81
CA PRO A 19 29.69 -22.06 14.61
C PRO A 19 28.37 -22.49 13.95
N ALA A 20 27.64 -23.37 14.62
CA ALA A 20 26.24 -23.61 14.35
C ALA A 20 25.52 -22.27 14.54
N THR A 21 25.32 -21.53 13.45
CA THR A 21 24.41 -20.39 13.46
C THR A 21 23.03 -20.98 13.73
N PRO A 22 22.35 -20.59 14.83
CA PRO A 22 20.96 -20.96 14.97
C PRO A 22 20.23 -20.27 13.82
N VAL A 23 19.79 -21.07 12.86
CA VAL A 23 18.74 -20.65 11.93
C VAL A 23 17.54 -20.42 12.84
N MET A 24 17.38 -19.18 13.31
CA MET A 24 16.21 -18.78 14.07
C MET A 24 15.03 -19.13 13.21
N THR A 25 14.30 -20.16 13.63
CA THR A 25 13.07 -20.58 12.97
C THR A 25 12.13 -19.40 13.09
N GLN A 26 12.06 -18.57 12.05
CA GLN A 26 11.23 -17.37 12.06
C GLN A 26 9.80 -17.85 12.24
N ASN A 27 9.23 -17.54 13.42
CA ASN A 27 7.83 -17.84 13.69
C ASN A 27 7.01 -17.15 12.59
N PRO A 28 6.07 -17.86 11.92
CA PRO A 28 5.30 -17.28 10.82
C PRO A 28 4.50 -16.04 11.25
N ALA A 29 4.16 -15.93 12.53
CA ALA A 29 3.56 -14.73 13.11
C ALA A 29 4.52 -13.52 13.14
N GLN A 30 5.81 -13.75 13.40
CA GLN A 30 6.85 -12.71 13.42
C GLN A 30 7.13 -12.17 12.01
N GLU A 31 7.18 -13.06 11.02
CA GLU A 31 7.34 -12.67 9.61
C GLU A 31 6.16 -11.81 9.13
N ARG A 32 4.93 -12.18 9.51
CA ARG A 32 3.74 -11.35 9.23
C ARG A 32 3.83 -9.97 9.85
N ALA A 33 4.26 -9.86 11.11
CA ALA A 33 4.45 -8.57 11.78
C ALA A 33 5.51 -7.72 11.07
N ALA A 34 6.62 -8.31 10.62
CA ALA A 34 7.65 -7.63 9.85
C ALA A 34 7.11 -7.08 8.51
N ASN A 35 6.36 -7.89 7.76
CA ASN A 35 5.74 -7.46 6.50
C ASN A 35 4.74 -6.31 6.70
N LEU A 36 3.93 -6.34 7.76
CA LEU A 36 3.00 -5.25 8.07
C LEU A 36 3.72 -3.96 8.45
N ARG A 37 4.85 -4.04 9.18
CA ARG A 37 5.69 -2.88 9.49
C ARG A 37 6.32 -2.27 8.24
N GLN A 38 6.75 -3.10 7.30
CA GLN A 38 7.24 -2.61 6.01
C GLN A 38 6.15 -1.84 5.25
N GLN A 39 4.93 -2.40 5.16
CA GLN A 39 3.80 -1.71 4.53
C GLN A 39 3.45 -0.41 5.26
N LEU A 40 3.54 -0.38 6.59
CA LEU A 40 3.33 0.82 7.38
C LEU A 40 4.33 1.92 7.03
N ALA A 41 5.61 1.58 6.90
CA ALA A 41 6.65 2.51 6.50
C ALA A 41 6.39 3.07 5.09
N GLU A 42 6.00 2.23 4.13
CA GLU A 42 5.64 2.68 2.77
C GLU A 42 4.44 3.64 2.77
N VAL A 43 3.41 3.37 3.58
CA VAL A 43 2.25 4.25 3.73
C VAL A 43 2.67 5.59 4.34
N GLN A 44 3.52 5.58 5.36
CA GLN A 44 4.02 6.80 6.01
C GLN A 44 4.84 7.66 5.03
N THR A 45 5.72 7.06 4.22
CA THR A 45 6.46 7.80 3.19
C THR A 45 5.51 8.50 2.22
N LYS A 46 4.47 7.79 1.73
CA LYS A 46 3.46 8.37 0.84
C LYS A 46 2.63 9.47 1.51
N GLN A 47 2.36 9.36 2.81
CA GLN A 47 1.70 10.42 3.57
C GLN A 47 2.56 11.69 3.58
N THR A 48 3.83 11.58 3.94
CA THR A 48 4.76 12.72 3.97
C THR A 48 4.89 13.40 2.60
N GLU A 49 4.97 12.62 1.52
CA GLU A 49 4.99 13.15 0.16
C GLU A 49 3.73 13.95 -0.18
N LEU A 50 2.55 13.41 0.15
CA LEU A 50 1.26 14.08 -0.10
C LEU A 50 1.03 15.29 0.82
N GLU A 51 1.51 15.25 2.06
CA GLU A 51 1.50 16.41 2.97
C GLU A 51 2.35 17.55 2.43
N THR A 52 3.54 17.24 1.91
CA THR A 52 4.40 18.22 1.24
C THR A 52 3.69 18.82 0.02
N ARG A 53 3.03 17.98 -0.79
CA ARG A 53 2.25 18.45 -1.94
C ARG A 53 1.07 19.33 -1.52
N LEU A 54 0.40 18.99 -0.41
CA LEU A 54 -0.70 19.78 0.13
C LEU A 54 -0.21 21.16 0.56
N GLN A 55 0.93 21.25 1.25
CA GLN A 55 1.54 22.52 1.65
C GLN A 55 1.88 23.38 0.42
N GLN A 56 2.48 22.78 -0.62
CA GLN A 56 2.73 23.48 -1.88
C GLN A 56 1.45 24.05 -2.50
N LEU A 57 0.36 23.26 -2.53
CA LEU A 57 -0.93 23.72 -3.06
C LEU A 57 -1.54 24.85 -2.22
N GLU A 58 -1.33 24.85 -0.90
CA GLU A 58 -1.76 25.93 -0.02
C GLU A 58 -0.99 27.22 -0.26
N GLU A 59 0.32 27.10 -0.51
CA GLU A 59 1.14 28.22 -0.96
C GLU A 59 0.70 28.72 -2.34
N ASP A 60 0.50 27.84 -3.32
CA ASP A 60 0.05 28.18 -4.67
C ASP A 60 -1.34 28.83 -4.69
N LEU A 61 -2.20 28.51 -3.71
CA LEU A 61 -3.53 29.09 -3.54
C LEU A 61 -3.51 30.56 -3.11
N LYS A 62 -2.37 31.07 -2.61
CA LYS A 62 -2.25 32.47 -2.22
C LYS A 62 -2.42 33.37 -3.45
N PRO A 63 -3.16 34.49 -3.33
CA PRO A 63 -3.45 35.35 -4.46
C PRO A 63 -2.17 35.85 -5.15
N GLU A 64 -1.15 36.18 -4.37
CA GLU A 64 0.17 36.61 -4.86
C GLU A 64 0.83 35.57 -5.79
N ASN A 65 0.68 34.27 -5.49
CA ASN A 65 1.29 33.20 -6.29
C ASN A 65 0.46 32.88 -7.54
N ILE A 66 -0.87 32.99 -7.45
CA ILE A 66 -1.76 32.89 -8.61
C ILE A 66 -1.44 34.00 -9.61
N GLU A 67 -1.24 35.23 -9.14
CA GLU A 67 -0.88 36.36 -10.00
C GLU A 67 0.49 36.19 -10.64
N LYS A 68 1.50 35.75 -9.88
CA LYS A 68 2.83 35.42 -10.42
C LYS A 68 2.75 34.35 -11.50
N GLY A 69 1.92 33.32 -11.32
CA GLY A 69 1.73 32.25 -12.31
C GLY A 69 0.98 32.69 -13.57
N LEU A 70 0.19 33.77 -13.49
CA LEU A 70 -0.53 34.36 -14.62
C LEU A 70 0.19 35.58 -15.24
N ALA A 71 1.30 36.02 -14.65
CA ALA A 71 2.08 37.14 -15.14
C ALA A 71 2.56 36.88 -16.57
N GLY A 72 2.33 37.84 -17.47
CA GLY A 72 2.67 37.71 -18.89
C GLY A 72 1.60 37.04 -19.77
N ILE A 73 0.48 36.56 -19.20
CA ILE A 73 -0.66 36.12 -19.99
C ILE A 73 -1.47 37.34 -20.44
N GLY A 74 -1.34 37.69 -21.73
CA GLY A 74 -2.07 38.80 -22.36
C GLY A 74 -3.55 38.51 -22.60
N SER A 75 -4.31 38.19 -21.55
CA SER A 75 -5.75 37.98 -21.62
C SER A 75 -6.52 39.29 -21.43
N THR A 76 -7.64 39.43 -22.12
CA THR A 76 -8.59 40.53 -21.92
C THR A 76 -9.43 40.39 -20.65
N ARG A 77 -9.34 39.23 -19.96
CA ARG A 77 -10.09 38.92 -18.73
C ARG A 77 -9.19 38.26 -17.68
N PRO A 78 -8.37 39.04 -16.96
CA PRO A 78 -7.49 38.49 -15.93
C PRO A 78 -8.26 37.88 -14.75
N GLU A 79 -9.44 38.40 -14.41
CA GLU A 79 -10.21 37.84 -13.28
C GLU A 79 -10.76 36.44 -13.53
N GLU A 80 -11.26 36.18 -14.73
CA GLU A 80 -11.74 34.84 -15.07
C GLU A 80 -10.60 33.82 -15.01
N LEU A 81 -9.37 34.21 -15.41
CA LEU A 81 -8.20 33.35 -15.33
C LEU A 81 -7.75 33.10 -13.88
N ARG A 82 -7.78 34.12 -13.00
CA ARG A 82 -7.48 33.94 -11.58
C ARG A 82 -8.46 32.99 -10.92
N GLU A 83 -9.75 33.20 -11.15
CA GLU A 83 -10.80 32.35 -10.59
C GLU A 83 -10.71 30.91 -11.12
N GLN A 84 -10.44 30.74 -12.42
CA GLN A 84 -10.21 29.42 -13.00
C GLN A 84 -9.00 28.72 -12.37
N ARG A 85 -7.88 29.44 -12.21
CA ARG A 85 -6.66 28.90 -11.59
C ARG A 85 -6.90 28.53 -10.13
N ARG A 86 -7.58 29.39 -9.37
CA ARG A 86 -7.98 29.13 -7.99
C ARG A 86 -8.82 27.86 -7.89
N ARG A 87 -9.88 27.73 -8.71
CA ARG A 87 -10.73 26.53 -8.72
C ARG A 87 -9.94 25.26 -9.02
N GLN A 88 -9.01 25.31 -9.97
CA GLN A 88 -8.15 24.16 -10.28
C GLN A 88 -7.33 23.72 -9.05
N LEU A 89 -6.68 24.68 -8.39
CA LEU A 89 -5.89 24.40 -7.19
C LEU A 89 -6.75 23.91 -6.02
N GLU A 90 -7.97 24.44 -5.83
CA GLU A 90 -8.92 23.97 -4.82
C GLU A 90 -9.36 22.52 -5.06
N ILE A 91 -9.63 22.15 -6.32
CA ILE A 91 -9.97 20.79 -6.71
C ILE A 91 -8.78 19.85 -6.44
N GLU A 92 -7.56 20.26 -6.81
CA GLU A 92 -6.37 19.47 -6.56
C GLU A 92 -6.12 19.29 -5.06
N LYS A 93 -6.20 20.36 -4.26
CA LYS A 93 -6.09 20.32 -2.80
C LYS A 93 -7.08 19.33 -2.20
N LYS A 94 -8.35 19.41 -2.58
CA LYS A 94 -9.39 18.48 -2.09
C LYS A 94 -9.10 17.03 -2.47
N SER A 95 -8.54 16.80 -3.67
CA SER A 95 -8.17 15.46 -4.12
C SER A 95 -7.00 14.89 -3.32
N VAL A 96 -6.00 15.71 -2.97
CA VAL A 96 -4.86 15.33 -2.13
C VAL A 96 -5.31 15.04 -0.70
N GLN A 97 -6.16 15.90 -0.12
CA GLN A 97 -6.77 15.66 1.20
C GLN A 97 -7.51 14.32 1.25
N THR A 98 -8.33 14.03 0.25
CA THR A 98 -9.05 12.75 0.16
C THR A 98 -8.10 11.55 0.14
N ARG A 99 -6.94 11.66 -0.54
CA ARG A 99 -5.92 10.60 -0.56
C ARG A 99 -5.24 10.45 0.80
N LEU A 100 -4.95 11.56 1.49
CA LEU A 100 -4.40 11.54 2.85
C LEU A 100 -5.36 10.84 3.83
N ASP A 101 -6.66 11.11 3.76
CA ASP A 101 -7.67 10.46 4.59
C ASP A 101 -7.73 8.94 4.37
N GLN A 102 -7.61 8.52 3.10
CA GLN A 102 -7.54 7.10 2.74
C GLN A 102 -6.28 6.42 3.30
N LEU A 103 -5.12 7.09 3.20
CA LEU A 103 -3.87 6.59 3.78
C LEU A 103 -3.91 6.56 5.30
N ALA A 104 -4.52 7.55 5.95
CA ALA A 104 -4.70 7.57 7.40
C ALA A 104 -5.54 6.37 7.87
N THR A 105 -6.63 6.07 7.16
CA THR A 105 -7.45 4.88 7.42
C THR A 105 -6.64 3.58 7.23
N SER A 106 -5.83 3.51 6.16
CA SER A 106 -4.94 2.37 5.91
C SER A 106 -3.91 2.19 7.02
N ARG A 107 -3.31 3.29 7.48
CA ARG A 107 -2.33 3.32 8.56
C ARG A 107 -2.93 2.74 9.85
N THR A 108 -4.10 3.21 10.29
CA THR A 108 -4.77 2.69 11.50
C THR A 108 -5.05 1.18 11.41
N ARG A 109 -5.43 0.69 10.22
CA ARG A 109 -5.66 -0.75 9.98
C ARG A 109 -4.37 -1.56 10.09
N LEU A 110 -3.26 -1.05 9.52
CA LEU A 110 -1.95 -1.70 9.61
C LEU A 110 -1.43 -1.71 11.04
N GLU A 111 -1.54 -0.59 11.77
CA GLU A 111 -1.15 -0.50 13.19
C GLU A 111 -1.92 -1.52 14.03
N THR A 112 -3.24 -1.63 13.83
CA THR A 112 -4.06 -2.64 14.51
C THR A 112 -3.62 -4.06 14.15
N GLY A 113 -3.33 -4.32 12.86
CA GLY A 113 -2.86 -5.62 12.39
C GLY A 113 -1.49 -6.01 12.97
N ILE A 114 -0.58 -5.04 13.15
CA ILE A 114 0.73 -5.26 13.79
C ILE A 114 0.53 -5.68 15.24
N VAL A 115 -0.29 -4.96 16.00
CA VAL A 115 -0.58 -5.29 17.41
C VAL A 115 -1.16 -6.71 17.54
N GLN A 116 -2.08 -7.09 16.63
CA GLN A 116 -2.64 -8.44 16.60
C GLN A 116 -1.61 -9.52 16.24
N ALA A 117 -0.75 -9.25 15.25
CA ALA A 117 0.31 -10.17 14.84
C ALA A 117 1.36 -10.37 15.95
N ASP A 118 1.73 -9.29 16.64
CA ASP A 118 2.67 -9.33 17.76
C ASP A 118 2.10 -10.12 18.94
N ALA A 119 0.81 -9.92 19.28
CA ALA A 119 0.13 -10.71 20.31
C ALA A 119 0.11 -12.20 19.98
N ALA A 120 -0.15 -12.57 18.72
CA ALA A 120 -0.13 -13.97 18.27
C ALA A 120 1.28 -14.56 18.31
N ALA A 121 2.31 -13.78 17.94
CA ALA A 121 3.71 -14.19 18.04
C ALA A 121 4.13 -14.45 19.50
N TYR A 122 3.70 -13.59 20.42
CA TYR A 122 3.92 -13.76 21.85
C TYR A 122 3.24 -15.03 22.38
N GLN A 123 1.97 -15.26 22.05
CA GLN A 123 1.24 -16.47 22.44
C GLN A 123 1.90 -17.75 21.91
N SER A 124 2.37 -17.73 20.66
CA SER A 124 3.06 -18.87 20.04
C SER A 124 4.38 -19.17 20.74
N SER A 125 5.09 -18.13 21.18
CA SER A 125 6.38 -18.27 21.88
C SER A 125 6.19 -18.71 23.34
N ALA A 126 5.17 -18.20 24.03
CA ALA A 126 4.83 -18.58 25.40
C ALA A 126 4.24 -20.00 25.48
N GLY A 127 3.40 -20.39 24.51
CA GLY A 127 2.80 -21.72 24.43
C GLY A 127 3.78 -22.81 23.98
N ALA A 128 4.75 -22.48 23.13
CA ALA A 128 5.78 -23.43 22.68
C ALA A 128 6.69 -23.93 23.82
N HIS A 129 6.83 -23.19 24.91
CA HIS A 129 7.59 -23.62 26.09
C HIS A 129 6.77 -24.40 27.12
N ALA A 130 5.43 -24.42 27.03
CA ALA A 130 4.55 -25.09 27.99
C ALA A 130 4.04 -26.47 27.52
N GLY A 131 4.30 -26.88 26.28
CA GLY A 131 3.65 -28.04 25.63
C GLY A 131 4.60 -29.10 25.09
N GLY A 132 5.54 -29.57 25.91
CA GLY A 132 6.47 -30.65 25.57
C GLY A 132 5.95 -32.07 25.82
N THR A 133 4.70 -32.41 25.50
CA THR A 133 4.24 -33.81 25.28
C THR A 133 2.88 -33.79 24.59
N ASN A 134 2.85 -34.15 23.31
CA ASN A 134 1.89 -35.12 22.74
C ASN A 134 2.12 -35.19 21.24
N LYS A 135 3.01 -36.10 20.84
CA LYS A 135 2.87 -36.75 19.54
C LYS A 135 1.64 -37.65 19.59
N GLU A 136 0.97 -37.74 18.45
CA GLU A 136 0.19 -38.90 18.04
C GLU A 136 -1.25 -39.00 18.57
N ALA A 137 -2.18 -38.35 17.86
CA ALA A 137 -3.52 -38.88 17.69
C ALA A 137 -4.13 -38.39 16.36
N ALA A 138 -4.09 -39.30 15.39
CA ALA A 138 -5.16 -39.61 14.46
C ALA A 138 -5.88 -38.46 13.73
N THR A 139 -5.51 -38.31 12.46
CA THR A 139 -6.44 -38.17 11.33
C THR A 139 -7.78 -38.85 11.60
N LYS A 140 -8.83 -38.06 11.82
CA LYS A 140 -10.21 -38.33 11.38
C LYS A 140 -10.99 -37.02 11.41
N GLN A 141 -11.31 -36.54 10.21
CA GLN A 141 -12.23 -35.44 9.96
C GLN A 141 -13.61 -35.75 10.58
N PRO A 142 -14.26 -34.78 11.24
CA PRO A 142 -15.70 -34.69 11.23
C PRO A 142 -16.14 -33.68 10.17
N ILE A 143 -16.79 -34.22 9.15
CA ILE A 143 -17.66 -33.50 8.23
C ILE A 143 -18.77 -32.91 9.10
N SER A 144 -18.75 -31.61 9.37
CA SER A 144 -19.90 -30.91 9.94
C SER A 144 -20.10 -29.63 9.15
N ALA A 145 -21.17 -29.66 8.38
CA ALA A 145 -21.59 -28.63 7.47
C ALA A 145 -21.89 -27.34 8.25
N ASN A 146 -21.06 -26.32 8.04
CA ASN A 146 -21.51 -24.95 8.27
C ASN A 146 -22.59 -24.63 7.21
N PRO A 147 -23.79 -24.19 7.64
CA PRO A 147 -24.84 -23.80 6.73
C PRO A 147 -24.58 -22.39 6.18
N VAL A 148 -25.11 -22.17 4.97
CA VAL A 148 -25.37 -20.87 4.33
C VAL A 148 -24.18 -20.19 3.63
N SER A 149 -23.98 -20.62 2.40
CA SER A 149 -23.96 -19.77 1.19
C SER A 149 -23.88 -18.26 1.41
N VAL A 150 -22.67 -17.72 1.22
CA VAL A 150 -22.36 -16.57 0.34
C VAL A 150 -23.54 -15.63 0.07
N ILE A 151 -23.75 -14.65 0.94
CA ILE A 151 -24.49 -13.44 0.57
C ILE A 151 -23.54 -12.56 -0.23
N SER A 152 -23.54 -12.75 -1.55
CA SER A 152 -23.06 -11.77 -2.50
C SER A 152 -23.80 -10.44 -2.26
N PRO A 153 -23.12 -9.27 -2.19
CA PRO A 153 -23.82 -8.01 -2.37
C PRO A 153 -24.27 -7.91 -3.83
N THR A 154 -25.48 -8.40 -4.10
CA THR A 154 -26.21 -8.13 -5.33
C THR A 154 -26.49 -6.64 -5.39
N VAL A 155 -25.60 -5.92 -6.08
CA VAL A 155 -25.84 -4.55 -6.53
C VAL A 155 -27.12 -4.56 -7.37
N PRO A 156 -28.17 -3.78 -7.05
CA PRO A 156 -29.25 -3.58 -7.98
C PRO A 156 -28.69 -2.86 -9.21
N ARG A 157 -28.55 -3.62 -10.30
CA ARG A 157 -28.23 -3.16 -11.64
C ARG A 157 -29.34 -2.20 -12.06
N ARG A 158 -29.14 -0.91 -11.75
CA ARG A 158 -30.02 0.19 -12.14
C ARG A 158 -30.21 0.11 -13.65
N ALA A 159 -31.42 -0.28 -14.03
CA ALA A 159 -31.83 -0.37 -15.42
C ALA A 159 -31.45 0.91 -16.15
N ARG A 160 -30.73 0.73 -17.25
CA ARG A 160 -30.38 1.76 -18.22
C ARG A 160 -31.62 2.57 -18.55
N ARG A 161 -31.66 3.81 -18.06
CA ARG A 161 -32.54 4.87 -18.57
C ARG A 161 -32.38 4.95 -20.08
N GLY A 162 -33.53 4.99 -20.76
CA GLY A 162 -33.66 4.90 -22.20
C GLY A 162 -32.76 5.85 -22.98
N ASN A 163 -31.97 5.28 -23.88
CA ASN A 163 -31.38 6.00 -24.99
C ASN A 163 -32.49 6.22 -26.02
N LYS A 164 -33.10 7.42 -25.98
CA LYS A 164 -34.07 7.87 -26.99
C LYS A 164 -33.31 8.04 -28.30
N ASN A 165 -33.46 7.06 -29.19
CA ASN A 165 -33.14 7.19 -30.60
C ASN A 165 -33.85 8.44 -31.16
N LYS A 166 -33.10 9.52 -31.37
CA LYS A 166 -33.55 10.66 -32.15
C LYS A 166 -33.54 10.25 -33.64
N PRO A 167 -34.66 10.35 -34.37
CA PRO A 167 -34.66 10.10 -35.81
C PRO A 167 -33.87 11.19 -36.54
N ARG A 168 -33.00 10.77 -37.47
CA ARG A 168 -32.29 11.65 -38.39
C ARG A 168 -33.29 12.36 -39.31
N PRO A 169 -33.20 13.68 -39.54
CA PRO A 169 -34.03 14.34 -40.54
C PRO A 169 -33.68 13.85 -41.94
N ARG A 170 -34.68 13.35 -42.66
CA ARG A 170 -34.63 13.05 -44.09
C ARG A 170 -34.26 14.33 -44.85
N ARG A 171 -33.07 14.34 -45.44
CA ARG A 171 -32.68 15.31 -46.48
C ARG A 171 -33.63 15.12 -47.66
N ILE A 172 -34.62 16.00 -47.78
CA ILE A 172 -35.46 16.12 -48.96
C ILE A 172 -34.55 16.56 -50.10
N ARG A 173 -34.32 15.67 -51.05
CA ARG A 173 -33.87 16.03 -52.40
C ARG A 173 -35.02 16.78 -53.05
N ARG A 174 -34.88 18.10 -53.22
CA ARG A 174 -35.55 18.81 -54.29
C ARG A 174 -34.51 19.10 -55.37
N ARG A 175 -34.54 18.25 -56.40
CA ARG A 175 -34.21 18.62 -57.76
C ARG A 175 -35.48 19.21 -58.36
N ALA A 176 -35.41 20.46 -58.80
CA ALA A 176 -36.04 21.00 -59.99
C ALA A 176 -35.31 22.32 -60.24
#